data_AF-A0A6J4RRJ6-F1
#
_entry.id   AF-A0A6J4RRJ6-F1
#
_cell.length_a   1.000
_cell.length_b   1.000
_cell.length_c   1.000
_cell.angle_alpha   90.00
_cell.angle_beta   90.00
_cell.angle_gamma   90.00
#
_symmetry.space_group_name_H-M   'P 1'
#
loop_
_entity.id
_entity.type
_entity.pdbx_description
1 polymer ?
#
loop_
_entity_poly.entity_id
_entity_poly.type
_entity_poly.pdbx_seq_one_letter_code
_entity_poly.pdbx_strand_id
1 'polypeptide(L)'
;MIDTMVFDALHADPPGREAVLAAIAAGRLRLVTTHVQERQLADIRDPVRRKALQRLPREVVPTSAPILAVARDGRPRMAPSPEARALRIGPRHVADHVIAEAARAHADLLVTEDRRLAEEATGAGLETWTVQALTRWARAAAS
;
A
#
# COMPACT_ATOMS: atom_id res chain seq x y z
N MET A 1 0.47 -2.61 6.05
CA MET A 1 0.27 -2.40 4.59
C MET A 1 1.39 -1.52 4.07
N ILE A 2 1.86 -1.72 2.85
CA ILE A 2 2.88 -0.85 2.25
C ILE A 2 2.32 -0.18 1.01
N ASP A 3 2.64 1.10 0.80
CA ASP A 3 2.31 1.83 -0.42
C ASP A 3 3.21 1.38 -1.60
N THR A 4 2.75 1.64 -2.82
CA THR A 4 3.50 1.37 -4.05
C THR A 4 4.90 2.00 -4.07
N MET A 5 5.07 3.22 -3.54
CA MET A 5 6.37 3.90 -3.50
C MET A 5 7.37 3.21 -2.56
N VAL A 6 6.89 2.48 -1.55
CA VAL A 6 7.74 1.72 -0.62
C VAL A 6 8.46 0.59 -1.33
N PHE A 7 7.84 0.00 -2.37
CA PHE A 7 8.50 -1.03 -3.18
C PHE A 7 9.75 -0.51 -3.85
N ASP A 8 9.68 0.69 -4.42
CA ASP A 8 10.82 1.32 -5.08
C ASP A 8 11.92 1.68 -4.09
N ALA A 9 11.53 2.22 -2.93
CA ALA A 9 12.48 2.56 -1.89
C ALA A 9 13.22 1.33 -1.34
N LEU A 10 12.52 0.21 -1.12
CA LEU A 10 13.15 -1.07 -0.77
C LEU A 10 14.02 -1.61 -1.91
N HIS A 11 13.64 -1.39 -3.17
CA HIS A 11 14.50 -1.80 -4.29
C HIS A 11 15.82 -1.03 -4.33
N ALA A 12 15.79 0.26 -3.97
CA ALA A 12 16.94 1.14 -3.91
C ALA A 12 17.84 0.94 -2.67
N ASP A 13 17.35 0.27 -1.62
CA ASP A 13 18.11 -0.06 -0.40
C ASP A 13 18.25 -1.58 -0.22
N PRO A 14 19.22 -2.24 -0.90
CA PRO A 14 19.39 -3.69 -0.79
C PRO A 14 19.58 -4.19 0.65
N PRO A 15 20.43 -3.58 1.51
CA PRO A 15 20.55 -4.00 2.91
C PRO A 15 19.24 -3.85 3.71
N GLY A 16 18.46 -2.78 3.45
CA GLY A 16 17.14 -2.60 4.07
C GLY A 16 16.15 -3.67 3.64
N ARG A 17 16.13 -3.99 2.34
CA ARG A 17 15.30 -5.05 1.77
C ARG A 17 15.65 -6.42 2.31
N GLU A 18 16.93 -6.75 2.45
CA GLU A 18 17.37 -8.02 3.04
C GLU A 18 16.90 -8.16 4.49
N ALA A 19 17.00 -7.10 5.30
CA ALA A 19 16.46 -7.10 6.66
C ALA A 19 14.94 -7.31 6.69
N VAL A 20 14.19 -6.65 5.80
CA VAL A 20 12.74 -6.85 5.65
C VAL A 20 12.41 -8.29 5.26
N LEU A 21 13.14 -8.87 4.29
CA LEU A 21 12.96 -10.26 3.88
C LEU A 21 13.27 -11.24 5.02
N ALA A 22 14.33 -10.99 5.80
CA ALA A 22 14.65 -11.80 6.97
C ALA A 22 13.55 -11.71 8.04
N ALA A 23 12.99 -10.53 8.29
CA ALA A 23 11.87 -10.37 9.22
C ALA A 23 10.60 -11.11 8.76
N ILE A 24 10.32 -11.12 7.44
CA ILE A 24 9.22 -11.90 6.85
C ILE A 24 9.46 -13.40 7.00
N ALA A 25 10.66 -13.88 6.64
CA ALA A 25 11.02 -15.29 6.74
C ALA A 25 10.96 -15.82 8.19
N ALA A 26 11.27 -14.96 9.17
CA ALA A 26 11.14 -15.25 10.59
C ALA A 26 9.70 -15.15 11.13
N GLY A 27 8.70 -14.83 10.29
CA GLY A 27 7.30 -14.69 10.71
C GLY A 27 7.00 -13.46 11.59
N ARG A 28 7.91 -12.48 11.63
CA ARG A 28 7.77 -11.26 12.47
C ARG A 28 7.20 -10.08 11.72
N LEU A 29 7.21 -10.14 10.40
CA LEU A 29 6.65 -9.13 9.52
C LEU A 29 5.78 -9.80 8.48
N ARG A 30 4.58 -9.26 8.27
CA ARG A 30 3.72 -9.63 7.16
C ARG A 30 3.45 -8.39 6.31
N LEU A 31 3.90 -8.42 5.07
CA LEU A 31 3.53 -7.38 4.10
C LEU A 31 2.16 -7.70 3.54
N VAL A 32 1.29 -6.70 3.52
CA VAL A 32 -0.03 -6.79 2.91
C VAL A 32 -0.19 -5.71 1.85
N THR A 33 -0.86 -6.05 0.75
CA THR A 33 -1.23 -5.16 -0.36
C THR A 33 -2.68 -5.38 -0.75
N THR A 34 -3.23 -4.49 -1.58
CA THR A 34 -4.55 -4.64 -2.18
C THR A 34 -4.45 -5.04 -3.65
N HIS A 35 -5.55 -5.52 -4.23
CA HIS A 35 -5.62 -5.81 -5.67
C HIS A 35 -5.40 -4.55 -6.54
N VAL A 36 -5.73 -3.36 -6.03
CA VAL A 36 -5.46 -2.08 -6.71
C VAL A 36 -3.95 -1.87 -6.83
N GLN A 37 -3.21 -2.11 -5.74
CA GLN A 37 -1.76 -2.00 -5.71
C GLN A 37 -1.08 -3.07 -6.58
N GLU A 38 -1.56 -4.32 -6.55
CA GLU A 38 -1.02 -5.37 -7.43
C GLU A 38 -1.20 -5.05 -8.91
N ARG A 39 -2.34 -4.45 -9.30
CA ARG A 39 -2.55 -3.96 -10.66
C ARG A 39 -1.57 -2.85 -11.02
N GLN A 40 -1.35 -1.88 -10.12
CA GLN A 40 -0.36 -0.82 -10.33
C GLN A 40 1.06 -1.39 -10.51
N LEU A 41 1.44 -2.41 -9.74
CA LEU A 41 2.72 -3.10 -9.91
C LEU A 41 2.81 -3.85 -11.24
N ALA A 42 1.73 -4.49 -11.70
CA ALA A 42 1.67 -5.19 -12.98
C ALA A 42 1.82 -4.24 -14.18
N ASP A 43 1.29 -3.02 -14.06
CA ASP A 43 1.31 -1.97 -15.08
C ASP A 43 2.67 -1.24 -15.20
N ILE A 44 3.66 -1.57 -14.36
CA ILE A 44 5.03 -1.04 -14.47
C ILE A 44 5.65 -1.46 -15.81
N ARG A 45 6.04 -0.46 -16.61
CA ARG A 45 6.61 -0.65 -17.96
C ARG A 45 7.97 -1.34 -17.96
N ASP A 46 8.83 -1.02 -17.00
CA ASP A 46 10.16 -1.61 -16.88
C ASP A 46 10.04 -3.06 -16.35
N PRO A 47 10.36 -4.08 -17.17
CA PRO A 47 10.20 -5.48 -16.78
C PRO A 47 11.19 -5.93 -15.71
N VAL A 48 12.39 -5.34 -15.65
CA VAL A 48 13.41 -5.66 -14.64
C VAL A 48 12.95 -5.15 -13.29
N ARG A 49 12.54 -3.88 -13.23
CA ARG A 49 11.96 -3.27 -12.03
C ARG A 49 10.72 -4.03 -11.58
N ARG A 50 9.75 -4.28 -12.48
CA ARG A 50 8.53 -5.03 -12.15
C ARG A 50 8.83 -6.40 -11.54
N LYS A 51 9.75 -7.17 -12.13
CA LYS A 51 10.14 -8.49 -11.62
C LYS A 51 10.81 -8.39 -10.24
N ALA A 52 11.63 -7.36 -10.01
CA ALA A 52 12.26 -7.14 -8.72
C ALA A 52 11.23 -6.84 -7.62
N LEU A 53 10.24 -5.97 -7.90
CA LEU A 53 9.18 -5.63 -6.95
C LEU A 53 8.22 -6.82 -6.72
N GLN A 54 7.99 -7.64 -7.75
CA GLN A 54 7.16 -8.85 -7.68
C GLN A 54 7.73 -9.94 -6.74
N ARG A 55 9.03 -9.93 -6.47
CA ARG A 55 9.69 -10.92 -5.60
C ARG A 55 9.48 -10.70 -4.10
N LEU A 56 8.98 -9.54 -3.68
CA LEU A 56 8.72 -9.27 -2.28
C LEU A 56 7.49 -10.07 -1.82
N PRO A 57 7.64 -11.00 -0.85
CA PRO A 57 6.51 -11.78 -0.36
C PRO A 57 5.49 -10.86 0.32
N ARG A 58 4.22 -10.99 -0.08
CA ARG A 58 3.12 -10.19 0.45
C ARG A 58 1.80 -10.94 0.27
N GLU A 59 0.86 -10.64 1.15
CA GLU A 59 -0.51 -11.14 1.10
C GLU A 59 -1.43 -10.08 0.48
N VAL A 60 -2.26 -10.49 -0.48
CA VAL A 60 -3.25 -9.59 -1.10
C VAL A 60 -4.54 -9.65 -0.29
N VAL A 61 -4.87 -8.55 0.37
CA VAL A 61 -6.09 -8.41 1.19
C VAL A 61 -7.23 -7.76 0.39
N PRO A 62 -8.49 -8.10 0.70
CA PRO A 62 -9.63 -7.47 0.05
C PRO A 62 -9.75 -6.00 0.46
N THR A 63 -10.19 -5.16 -0.47
CA THR A 63 -10.59 -3.80 -0.12
C THR A 63 -12.04 -3.84 0.35
N SER A 64 -12.28 -3.51 1.62
CA SER A 64 -13.63 -3.55 2.22
C SER A 64 -14.52 -2.37 1.80
N ALA A 65 -13.96 -1.38 1.11
CA ALA A 65 -14.76 -0.32 0.50
C ALA A 65 -15.55 -0.94 -0.66
N PRO A 66 -16.88 -0.70 -0.78
CA PRO A 66 -17.55 -0.89 -2.05
C PRO A 66 -16.80 -0.02 -3.05
N ILE A 67 -15.94 -0.63 -3.86
CA ILE A 67 -15.34 0.06 -4.99
C ILE A 67 -16.52 0.39 -5.88
N LEU A 68 -16.92 1.66 -5.88
CA LEU A 68 -17.81 2.21 -6.89
C LEU A 68 -17.12 1.90 -8.22
N ALA A 69 -17.59 0.84 -8.88
CA ALA A 69 -17.06 0.43 -10.15
C ALA A 69 -17.19 1.64 -11.08
N VAL A 70 -16.06 2.22 -11.47
CA VAL A 70 -16.06 3.11 -12.62
C VAL A 70 -16.40 2.21 -13.80
N ALA A 71 -17.64 2.32 -14.26
CA ALA A 71 -18.07 1.63 -15.47
C ALA A 71 -17.10 2.02 -16.61
N ARG A 72 -16.87 1.09 -17.54
CA ARG A 72 -15.99 1.30 -18.71
C ARG A 72 -16.38 2.53 -19.55
N ASP A 73 -17.55 3.11 -19.33
CA ASP A 73 -18.12 4.28 -20.02
C ASP A 73 -17.99 5.61 -19.24
N GLY A 74 -17.35 5.62 -18.07
CA GLY A 74 -17.05 6.83 -17.30
C GLY A 74 -18.25 7.47 -16.59
N ARG A 75 -19.38 6.78 -16.45
CA ARG A 75 -20.57 7.33 -15.78
C ARG A 75 -20.70 6.85 -14.33
N PRO A 76 -20.83 7.75 -13.34
CA PRO A 76 -21.09 7.36 -11.96
C PRO A 76 -22.55 6.90 -11.79
N ARG A 77 -22.75 5.73 -11.16
CA ARG A 77 -24.06 5.32 -10.61
C ARG A 77 -24.01 5.42 -9.08
N MET A 78 -25.00 6.10 -8.51
CA MET A 78 -25.09 6.36 -7.07
C MET A 78 -25.59 5.15 -6.28
N ALA A 79 -24.88 4.82 -5.20
CA ALA A 79 -25.52 4.49 -3.93
C ALA A 79 -25.33 5.69 -2.97
N PRO A 80 -26.25 5.92 -2.01
CA PRO A 80 -26.09 7.02 -1.05
C PRO A 80 -25.15 6.55 0.06
N SER A 81 -23.86 6.89 -0.06
CA SER A 81 -22.84 6.59 0.95
C SER A 81 -21.65 7.57 0.82
N PRO A 82 -20.69 7.60 1.77
CA PRO A 82 -19.43 8.40 1.75
C PRO A 82 -18.70 8.54 0.38
N GLU A 83 -19.05 7.69 -0.57
CA GLU A 83 -18.79 7.72 -2.02
C GLU A 83 -18.89 9.09 -2.72
N ALA A 84 -19.76 10.01 -2.26
CA ALA A 84 -19.87 11.34 -2.86
C ALA A 84 -18.59 12.19 -2.72
N ARG A 85 -17.73 11.88 -1.74
CA ARG A 85 -16.44 12.56 -1.57
C ARG A 85 -15.44 12.07 -2.62
N ALA A 86 -15.37 10.76 -2.88
CA ALA A 86 -14.42 10.12 -3.79
C ALA A 86 -14.51 10.64 -5.25
N LEU A 87 -15.71 10.93 -5.74
CA LEU A 87 -15.93 11.46 -7.10
C LEU A 87 -15.44 12.90 -7.30
N ARG A 88 -15.27 13.69 -6.23
CA ARG A 88 -14.79 15.08 -6.30
C ARG A 88 -13.27 15.20 -6.34
N ILE A 89 -12.55 14.16 -5.94
CA ILE A 89 -11.13 14.25 -5.65
C ILE A 89 -10.24 13.73 -6.79
N GLY A 90 -10.77 12.95 -7.74
CA GLY A 90 -9.99 12.43 -8.87
C GLY A 90 -9.33 11.05 -8.60
N PRO A 91 -8.93 10.31 -9.65
CA PRO A 91 -8.68 8.87 -9.57
C PRO A 91 -7.52 8.46 -8.65
N ARG A 92 -6.47 9.29 -8.54
CA ARG A 92 -5.35 9.03 -7.62
C ARG A 92 -5.81 9.07 -6.16
N HIS A 93 -6.62 10.06 -5.82
CA HIS A 93 -7.13 10.23 -4.47
C HIS A 93 -8.15 9.17 -4.06
N VAL A 94 -8.85 8.56 -5.02
CA VAL A 94 -9.69 7.38 -4.77
C VAL A 94 -8.82 6.18 -4.40
N ALA A 95 -7.69 5.97 -5.11
CA ALA A 95 -6.78 4.87 -4.80
C ALA A 95 -6.16 5.00 -3.41
N ASP A 96 -5.69 6.21 -3.05
CA ASP A 96 -5.12 6.49 -1.73
C ASP A 96 -6.13 6.23 -0.60
N HIS A 97 -7.38 6.68 -0.78
CA HIS A 97 -8.46 6.43 0.18
C HIS A 97 -8.79 4.94 0.34
N VAL A 98 -8.85 4.20 -0.77
CA VAL A 98 -9.08 2.74 -0.76
C VAL A 98 -7.93 2.02 -0.05
N ILE A 99 -6.69 2.45 -0.26
CA ILE A 99 -5.51 1.91 0.42
C ILE A 99 -5.58 2.22 1.91
N ALA A 100 -5.90 3.44 2.32
CA ALA A 100 -6.02 3.82 3.72
C ALA A 100 -7.09 2.99 4.47
N GLU A 101 -8.29 2.84 3.88
CA GLU A 101 -9.35 2.01 4.46
C GLU A 101 -8.97 0.53 4.52
N ALA A 102 -8.34 -0.01 3.48
CA ALA A 102 -7.87 -1.39 3.49
C ALA A 102 -6.75 -1.60 4.51
N ALA A 103 -5.84 -0.64 4.66
CA ALA A 103 -4.78 -0.68 5.66
C ALA A 103 -5.38 -0.70 7.08
N ARG A 104 -6.37 0.16 7.35
CA ARG A 104 -7.06 0.21 8.64
C ARG A 104 -7.79 -1.10 8.98
N ALA A 105 -8.34 -1.78 7.99
CA ALA A 105 -9.07 -3.03 8.20
C ALA A 105 -8.18 -4.27 8.36
N HIS A 106 -7.00 -4.27 7.73
CA HIS A 106 -6.20 -5.50 7.54
C HIS A 106 -4.73 -5.40 7.96
N ALA A 107 -4.28 -4.25 8.46
CA ALA A 107 -2.91 -4.05 8.88
C ALA A 107 -2.80 -3.30 10.21
N ASP A 108 -1.72 -3.59 10.94
CA ASP A 108 -1.39 -2.90 12.19
C ASP A 108 -0.89 -1.47 11.93
N LEU A 109 -0.21 -1.25 10.81
CA LEU A 109 0.31 0.06 10.39
C LEU A 109 0.39 0.19 8.86
N LEU A 110 0.50 1.43 8.38
CA LEU A 110 0.77 1.78 6.99
C LEU A 110 2.21 2.27 6.82
N VAL A 111 2.95 1.74 5.86
CA VAL A 111 4.25 2.30 5.45
C VAL A 111 4.05 3.12 4.17
N THR A 112 4.40 4.40 4.22
CA THR A 112 4.29 5.32 3.08
C THR A 112 5.27 6.49 3.21
N GLU A 113 5.69 7.04 2.06
CA GLU A 113 6.40 8.33 1.98
C GLU A 113 5.49 9.47 1.50
N ASP A 114 4.23 9.16 1.17
CA ASP A 114 3.24 10.18 0.82
C ASP A 114 2.69 10.83 2.09
N ARG A 115 3.02 12.11 2.29
CA ARG A 115 2.60 12.88 3.47
C ARG A 115 1.09 12.96 3.60
N ARG A 116 0.36 13.10 2.49
CA ARG A 116 -1.10 13.24 2.53
C ARG A 116 -1.75 11.91 2.90
N LEU A 117 -1.28 10.81 2.33
CA LEU A 117 -1.76 9.48 2.70
C LEU A 117 -1.43 9.14 4.17
N ALA A 118 -0.24 9.54 4.64
CA ALA A 118 0.14 9.38 6.04
C ALA A 118 -0.78 10.19 6.98
N GLU A 119 -1.07 11.45 6.64
CA GLU A 119 -1.99 12.30 7.39
C GLU A 119 -3.42 11.72 7.41
N GLU A 120 -3.90 11.20 6.28
CA GLU A 120 -5.21 10.55 6.18
C GLU A 120 -5.30 9.27 7.03
N ALA A 121 -4.29 8.39 6.95
CA ALA A 121 -4.22 7.17 7.74
C ALA A 121 -4.11 7.47 9.25
N THR A 122 -3.25 8.43 9.63
CA THR A 122 -3.12 8.86 11.03
C THR A 122 -4.42 9.46 11.54
N GLY A 123 -5.10 10.29 10.76
CA GLY A 123 -6.41 10.85 11.10
C GLY A 123 -7.50 9.78 11.26
N ALA A 124 -7.34 8.62 10.63
CA ALA A 124 -8.19 7.45 10.77
C ALA A 124 -7.76 6.51 11.93
N GLY A 125 -6.75 6.88 12.72
CA GLY A 125 -6.25 6.12 13.86
C GLY A 125 -5.28 4.99 13.52
N LEU A 126 -4.77 4.95 12.29
CA LEU A 126 -3.78 3.96 11.86
C LEU A 126 -2.36 4.50 12.07
N GLU A 127 -1.47 3.70 12.65
CA GLU A 127 -0.05 4.06 12.77
C GLU A 127 0.60 4.13 11.39
N THR A 128 1.47 5.12 11.17
CA THR A 128 2.18 5.30 9.90
C THR A 128 3.68 5.34 10.07
N TRP A 129 4.40 4.61 9.23
CA TRP A 129 5.86 4.58 9.18
C TRP A 129 6.38 5.06 7.83
N THR A 130 7.59 5.63 7.85
CA THR A 130 8.40 5.82 6.63
C THR A 130 9.15 4.53 6.29
N VAL A 131 9.70 4.43 5.08
CA VAL A 131 10.57 3.33 4.67
C VAL A 131 11.78 3.24 5.59
N GLN A 132 12.34 4.38 5.99
CA GLN A 132 13.48 4.42 6.91
C GLN A 132 13.13 3.82 8.28
N ALA A 133 11.92 4.08 8.79
CA ALA A 133 11.46 3.50 10.04
C ALA A 133 11.30 1.98 9.92
N LEU A 134 10.68 1.51 8.82
CA LEU A 134 10.54 0.08 8.52
C LEU A 134 11.90 -0.63 8.45
N THR A 135 12.84 -0.11 7.67
CA THR A 135 14.14 -0.78 7.50
C THR A 135 15.00 -0.74 8.76
N ARG A 136 14.91 0.34 9.55
CA ARG A 136 15.56 0.41 10.88
C ARG A 136 14.99 -0.65 11.82
N TRP A 137 13.67 -0.75 11.93
CA TRP A 137 13.01 -1.76 12.74
C TRP A 137 13.42 -3.17 12.30
N ALA A 138 13.39 -3.45 10.98
CA ALA A 138 13.72 -4.77 10.45
C ALA A 138 15.17 -5.17 10.74
N ARG A 139 16.12 -4.22 10.68
CA ARG A 139 17.54 -4.46 11.03
C ARG A 139 17.72 -4.73 12.52
N ALA A 140 17.06 -3.96 13.37
CA ALA A 140 17.09 -4.18 14.81
C ALA A 140 16.47 -5.53 15.19
N ALA A 141 15.42 -5.94 14.47
CA ALA A 141 14.82 -7.26 14.64
C ALA A 141 15.78 -8.38 14.18
N ALA A 142 16.56 -8.19 13.12
CA ALA A 142 17.47 -9.22 12.62
C ALA A 142 18.72 -9.45 13.49
N SER A 143 18.99 -8.57 14.46
CA SER A 143 20.10 -8.67 15.42
C SER A 143 19.69 -9.50 16.64
#